data_AF-K5VT30-F1
#
_entry.id   AF-K5VT30-F1
#
_cell.length_a   1.000
_cell.length_b   1.000
_cell.length_c   1.000
_cell.angle_alpha   90.00
_cell.angle_beta   90.00
_cell.angle_gamma   90.00
#
_symmetry.space_group_name_H-M   'P 1'
#
loop_
_entity.id
_entity.type
_entity.pdbx_description
1 polymer ?
#
loop_
_entity_poly.entity_id
_entity_poly.type
_entity_poly.pdbx_seq_one_letter_code
_entity_poly.pdbx_strand_id
1 'polypeptide(L)'
;MPFAQIDDKGTSIYYEDSGAPDGYPRYTTVVFVHGTLINSATFQRMLPYAPKHGLRMITMNCRDYRGSSPYTTEELADIVSSDIDVQASVVRKWGREVALFLAYVCQVLRTPAIAGEGAKKEGGVVLVTWSSGGIAALSILGDPQTLGDDLAATLTPYLRKIILYDPPSRAYGFMLDAGFAFPLVDPSIPPEKKADAFLDWASAYHTAIPDGVAITPEALLKYNIALPRTPTLRTLAPEDLERTIDRTVATRSVAISGTDARIRQRHARRAFLDADAVLPDVDLLVLWCDQSVWLTIWGVKVFDNLASEEVEPGKRKRRASLLRVRDANHFVHWDEPERMVRLFAEICSNSSSATTTTGLARSGM
;
A
#
# COMPACT_ATOMS: atom_id res chain seq x y z
N MET A 1 -0.47 -23.11 -10.83
CA MET A 1 -0.11 -21.87 -10.12
C MET A 1 -1.26 -20.90 -10.32
N PRO A 2 -1.80 -20.27 -9.26
CA PRO A 2 -2.98 -19.43 -9.42
C PRO A 2 -2.61 -18.09 -10.08
N PHE A 3 -3.04 -17.94 -11.33
CA PHE A 3 -2.90 -16.71 -12.11
C PHE A 3 -4.29 -16.13 -12.36
N ALA A 4 -4.42 -14.82 -12.19
CA ALA A 4 -5.60 -14.07 -12.57
C ALA A 4 -5.37 -13.44 -13.93
N GLN A 5 -6.17 -13.81 -14.93
CA GLN A 5 -6.21 -13.08 -16.18
C GLN A 5 -7.13 -11.86 -16.00
N ILE A 6 -6.56 -10.67 -16.04
CA ILE A 6 -7.25 -9.42 -15.68
C ILE A 6 -7.77 -8.63 -16.88
N ASP A 7 -7.38 -9.01 -18.09
CA ASP A 7 -7.86 -8.43 -19.34
C ASP A 7 -7.91 -9.46 -20.49
N ASP A 8 -8.49 -9.03 -21.62
CA ASP A 8 -8.56 -9.77 -22.88
C ASP A 8 -7.24 -9.78 -23.66
N LYS A 9 -6.24 -9.01 -23.22
CA LYS A 9 -4.90 -8.90 -23.84
C LYS A 9 -3.92 -9.95 -23.30
N GLY A 10 -4.35 -10.78 -22.35
CA GLY A 10 -3.53 -11.84 -21.77
C GLY A 10 -2.64 -11.37 -20.62
N THR A 11 -2.93 -10.20 -20.02
CA THR A 11 -2.25 -9.77 -18.80
C THR A 11 -2.62 -10.70 -17.65
N SER A 12 -1.61 -11.34 -17.07
CA SER A 12 -1.75 -12.28 -15.97
C SER A 12 -1.07 -11.74 -14.71
N ILE A 13 -1.76 -11.88 -13.58
CA ILE A 13 -1.28 -11.50 -12.26
C ILE A 13 -1.13 -12.76 -11.42
N TYR A 14 0.07 -13.00 -10.90
CA TYR A 14 0.29 -14.02 -9.88
C TYR A 14 -0.28 -13.57 -8.53
N TYR A 15 -0.94 -14.48 -7.82
CA TYR A 15 -1.43 -14.22 -6.48
C TYR A 15 -1.27 -15.44 -5.57
N GLU A 16 -1.38 -15.23 -4.26
CA GLU A 16 -1.62 -16.28 -3.27
C GLU A 16 -2.92 -15.97 -2.52
N ASP A 17 -3.59 -17.01 -2.02
CA ASP A 17 -4.89 -16.90 -1.39
C ASP A 17 -4.95 -17.82 -0.18
N SER A 18 -5.28 -17.28 0.99
CA SER A 18 -5.45 -18.06 2.23
C SER A 18 -6.66 -18.99 2.18
N GLY A 19 -7.54 -18.82 1.18
CA GLY A 19 -8.83 -19.48 1.10
C GLY A 19 -9.91 -18.74 1.89
N ALA A 20 -11.17 -19.04 1.58
CA ALA A 20 -12.30 -18.56 2.35
C ALA A 20 -12.26 -19.16 3.76
N PRO A 21 -12.50 -18.37 4.82
CA PRO A 21 -12.52 -18.89 6.18
C PRO A 21 -13.73 -19.79 6.44
N ASP A 22 -13.49 -21.01 6.92
CA ASP A 22 -14.55 -21.96 7.26
C ASP A 22 -15.43 -21.44 8.41
N GLY A 23 -16.75 -21.63 8.28
CA GLY A 23 -17.71 -21.23 9.31
C GLY A 23 -18.11 -19.74 9.29
N TYR A 24 -17.55 -18.94 8.37
CA TYR A 24 -17.92 -17.54 8.18
C TYR A 24 -18.75 -17.39 6.89
N PRO A 25 -20.10 -17.36 6.96
CA PRO A 25 -20.94 -17.23 5.76
C PRO A 25 -20.74 -15.88 5.05
N ARG A 26 -20.24 -14.88 5.78
CA ARG A 26 -19.80 -13.59 5.25
C ARG A 26 -18.47 -13.23 5.91
N TYR A 27 -17.45 -12.97 5.10
CA TYR A 27 -16.11 -12.60 5.54
C TYR A 27 -15.59 -11.45 4.70
N THR A 28 -14.65 -10.69 5.26
CA THR A 28 -13.93 -9.66 4.49
C THR A 28 -12.75 -10.29 3.78
N THR A 29 -12.62 -10.01 2.48
CA THR A 29 -11.41 -10.32 1.71
C THR A 29 -10.46 -9.13 1.78
N VAL A 30 -9.23 -9.36 2.20
CA VAL A 30 -8.17 -8.35 2.26
C VAL A 30 -7.17 -8.63 1.14
N VAL A 31 -7.03 -7.70 0.20
CA VAL A 31 -6.12 -7.83 -0.94
C VAL A 31 -4.89 -6.96 -0.73
N PHE A 32 -3.70 -7.55 -0.79
CA PHE A 32 -2.43 -6.88 -0.56
C PHE A 32 -1.65 -6.61 -1.84
N VAL A 33 -1.21 -5.36 -2.00
CA VAL A 33 -0.30 -4.89 -3.04
C VAL A 33 1.03 -4.52 -2.39
N HIS A 34 2.13 -5.06 -2.92
CA HIS A 34 3.47 -4.82 -2.42
C HIS A 34 4.06 -3.48 -2.88
N GLY A 35 5.25 -3.16 -2.37
CA GLY A 35 6.00 -1.95 -2.69
C GLY A 35 7.15 -2.16 -3.68
N THR A 36 8.10 -1.24 -3.63
CA THR A 36 9.28 -1.19 -4.51
C THR A 36 10.23 -2.35 -4.22
N LEU A 37 10.67 -3.09 -5.24
CA LEU A 37 11.66 -4.19 -5.21
C LEU A 37 11.26 -5.45 -4.43
N ILE A 38 10.30 -5.34 -3.53
CA ILE A 38 9.76 -6.43 -2.72
C ILE A 38 8.43 -6.86 -3.32
N ASN A 39 8.24 -8.17 -3.53
CA ASN A 39 7.00 -8.74 -4.08
C ASN A 39 6.06 -9.30 -2.99
N SER A 40 4.92 -9.88 -3.38
CA SER A 40 3.87 -10.37 -2.48
C SER A 40 4.31 -11.46 -1.50
N ALA A 41 5.41 -12.18 -1.77
CA ALA A 41 5.96 -13.16 -0.85
C ALA A 41 6.28 -12.57 0.54
N THR A 42 6.50 -11.26 0.64
CA THR A 42 6.66 -10.56 1.92
C THR A 42 5.45 -10.74 2.85
N PHE A 43 4.25 -10.97 2.32
CA PHE A 43 3.03 -11.13 3.11
C PHE A 43 2.70 -12.59 3.45
N GLN A 44 3.43 -13.57 2.90
CA GLN A 44 3.08 -15.00 2.98
C GLN A 44 2.85 -15.47 4.43
N ARG A 45 3.61 -14.92 5.38
CA ARG A 45 3.61 -15.38 6.78
C ARG A 45 2.29 -15.03 7.47
N MET A 46 1.51 -14.10 6.92
CA MET A 46 0.18 -13.75 7.41
C MET A 46 -0.89 -14.74 6.96
N LEU A 47 -0.76 -15.36 5.79
CA LEU A 47 -1.82 -16.18 5.18
C LEU A 47 -2.35 -17.29 6.11
N PRO A 48 -1.50 -18.06 6.84
CA PRO A 48 -1.98 -19.12 7.73
C PRO A 48 -2.83 -18.63 8.91
N TYR A 49 -2.67 -17.36 9.32
CA TYR A 49 -3.41 -16.79 10.45
C TYR A 49 -4.76 -16.19 10.03
N ALA A 50 -4.94 -15.86 8.74
CA ALA A 50 -6.13 -15.16 8.26
C ALA A 50 -7.45 -15.89 8.56
N PRO A 51 -7.58 -17.22 8.29
CA PRO A 51 -8.85 -17.91 8.50
C PRO A 51 -9.30 -17.94 9.97
N LYS A 52 -8.34 -18.07 10.90
CA LYS A 52 -8.57 -18.05 12.36
C LYS A 52 -9.20 -16.74 12.84
N HIS A 53 -9.02 -15.66 12.08
CA HIS A 53 -9.55 -14.33 12.37
C HIS A 53 -10.72 -13.95 11.44
N GLY A 54 -11.33 -14.92 10.75
CA GLY A 54 -12.49 -14.67 9.88
C GLY A 54 -12.17 -13.83 8.64
N LEU A 55 -10.90 -13.81 8.22
CA LEU A 55 -10.45 -13.10 7.03
C LEU A 55 -10.07 -14.08 5.92
N ARG A 56 -10.27 -13.64 4.67
CA ARG A 56 -9.55 -14.19 3.52
C ARG A 56 -8.48 -13.18 3.11
N MET A 57 -7.22 -13.57 3.09
CA MET A 57 -6.13 -12.73 2.60
C MET A 57 -5.67 -13.20 1.23
N ILE A 58 -5.58 -12.26 0.31
CA ILE A 58 -5.06 -12.48 -1.05
C ILE A 58 -3.91 -11.51 -1.27
N THR A 59 -2.78 -12.00 -1.76
CA THR A 59 -1.59 -11.18 -2.01
C THR A 59 -1.26 -11.27 -3.50
N MET A 60 -1.00 -10.14 -4.16
CA MET A 60 -0.76 -10.12 -5.61
C MET A 60 0.63 -9.58 -5.97
N ASN A 61 1.22 -10.10 -7.04
CA ASN A 61 2.38 -9.49 -7.68
C ASN A 61 1.93 -8.54 -8.78
N CYS A 62 2.35 -7.28 -8.72
CA CYS A 62 2.18 -6.33 -9.82
C CYS A 62 2.87 -6.86 -11.10
N ARG A 63 2.51 -6.31 -12.27
CA ARG A 63 3.22 -6.62 -13.51
C ARG A 63 4.72 -6.36 -13.38
N ASP A 64 5.51 -7.09 -14.15
CA ASP A 64 6.99 -7.09 -14.14
C ASP A 64 7.63 -7.70 -12.89
N TYR A 65 6.86 -8.02 -11.84
CA TYR A 65 7.31 -8.85 -10.72
C TYR A 65 7.07 -10.33 -11.00
N ARG A 66 7.76 -11.19 -10.23
CA ARG A 66 7.81 -12.63 -10.46
C ARG A 66 6.43 -13.27 -10.62
N GLY A 67 6.27 -14.09 -11.66
CA GLY A 67 5.02 -14.82 -11.93
C GLY A 67 3.92 -13.98 -12.59
N SER A 68 3.98 -12.66 -12.56
CA SER A 68 3.06 -11.80 -13.31
C SER A 68 3.61 -11.45 -14.69
N SER A 69 2.74 -11.02 -15.59
CA SER A 69 3.14 -10.62 -16.94
C SER A 69 4.12 -9.44 -16.89
N PRO A 70 5.20 -9.44 -17.70
CA PRO A 70 6.13 -8.32 -17.78
C PRO A 70 5.49 -7.11 -18.48
N TYR A 71 6.09 -5.93 -18.32
CA TYR A 71 5.82 -4.81 -19.22
C TYR A 71 6.58 -5.00 -20.56
N THR A 72 5.97 -4.55 -21.66
CA THR A 72 6.63 -4.47 -22.96
C THR A 72 7.67 -3.36 -22.98
N THR A 73 8.55 -3.35 -23.98
CA THR A 73 9.58 -2.30 -24.13
C THR A 73 8.96 -0.92 -24.26
N GLU A 74 7.84 -0.80 -24.98
CA GLU A 74 7.10 0.44 -25.20
C GLU A 74 6.48 0.92 -23.89
N GLU A 75 5.85 0.03 -23.13
CA GLU A 75 5.29 0.36 -21.82
C GLU A 75 6.36 0.84 -20.83
N LEU A 76 7.56 0.25 -20.87
CA LEU A 76 8.69 0.70 -20.05
C LEU A 76 9.23 2.06 -20.49
N ALA A 77 9.23 2.34 -21.80
CA ALA A 77 9.64 3.64 -22.32
C ALA A 77 8.68 4.75 -21.86
N ASP A 78 7.38 4.47 -21.81
CA ASP A 78 6.37 5.41 -21.33
C ASP A 78 6.59 5.78 -19.84
N ILE A 79 7.05 4.84 -19.01
CA ILE A 79 7.33 5.09 -17.58
C ILE A 79 8.36 6.20 -17.38
N VAL A 80 9.39 6.22 -18.23
CA VAL A 80 10.53 7.16 -18.15
C VAL A 80 10.41 8.32 -19.14
N SER A 81 9.26 8.45 -19.82
CA SER A 81 9.00 9.53 -20.76
C SER A 81 9.20 10.90 -20.12
N SER A 82 9.70 11.88 -20.88
CA SER A 82 9.74 13.28 -20.44
C SER A 82 8.37 13.96 -20.50
N ASP A 83 7.38 13.32 -21.13
CA ASP A 83 6.01 13.82 -21.22
C ASP A 83 5.21 13.41 -19.98
N ILE A 84 4.71 14.42 -19.26
CA ILE A 84 3.92 14.23 -18.04
C ILE A 84 2.59 13.52 -18.30
N ASP A 85 1.96 13.71 -19.45
CA ASP A 85 0.67 13.10 -19.76
C ASP A 85 0.84 11.61 -20.09
N VAL A 86 1.96 11.26 -20.73
CA VAL A 86 2.38 9.86 -20.92
C VAL A 86 2.63 9.20 -19.57
N GLN A 87 3.43 9.81 -18.69
CA GLN A 87 3.65 9.29 -17.34
C GLN A 87 2.35 9.17 -16.51
N ALA A 88 1.43 10.13 -16.65
CA ALA A 88 0.13 10.07 -15.99
C ALA A 88 -0.69 8.87 -16.47
N SER A 89 -0.63 8.56 -17.77
CA SER A 89 -1.31 7.38 -18.34
C SER A 89 -0.75 6.06 -17.78
N VAL A 90 0.56 6.00 -17.55
CA VAL A 90 1.24 4.85 -16.92
C VAL A 90 0.79 4.66 -15.47
N VAL A 91 0.75 5.74 -14.68
CA VAL A 91 0.28 5.67 -13.29
C VAL A 91 -1.20 5.25 -13.23
N ARG A 92 -2.04 5.79 -14.10
CA ARG A 92 -3.43 5.34 -14.28
C ARG A 92 -3.53 3.87 -14.60
N LYS A 93 -2.72 3.40 -15.55
CA LYS A 93 -2.74 2.00 -15.98
C LYS A 93 -2.38 1.07 -14.83
N TRP A 94 -1.39 1.41 -14.01
CA TRP A 94 -1.06 0.63 -12.82
C TRP A 94 -2.22 0.57 -11.81
N GLY A 95 -2.87 1.70 -11.53
CA GLY A 95 -4.09 1.74 -10.72
C GLY A 95 -5.21 0.87 -11.30
N ARG A 96 -5.38 0.90 -12.63
CA ARG A 96 -6.38 0.09 -13.34
C ARG A 96 -6.08 -1.40 -13.27
N GLU A 97 -4.83 -1.81 -13.42
CA GLU A 97 -4.41 -3.21 -13.31
C GLU A 97 -4.73 -3.79 -11.92
N VAL A 98 -4.48 -3.02 -10.85
CA VAL A 98 -4.90 -3.38 -9.49
C VAL A 98 -6.42 -3.48 -9.39
N ALA A 99 -7.16 -2.52 -9.92
CA ALA A 99 -8.63 -2.53 -9.88
C ALA A 99 -9.25 -3.69 -10.67
N LEU A 100 -8.68 -4.07 -11.82
CA LEU A 100 -9.09 -5.24 -12.59
C LEU A 100 -8.82 -6.55 -11.81
N PHE A 101 -7.70 -6.63 -11.10
CA PHE A 101 -7.45 -7.74 -10.19
C PHE A 101 -8.49 -7.80 -9.05
N LEU A 102 -8.89 -6.66 -8.48
CA LEU A 102 -9.98 -6.62 -7.50
C LEU A 102 -11.30 -7.13 -8.09
N ALA A 103 -11.62 -6.77 -9.34
CA ALA A 103 -12.81 -7.26 -10.03
C ALA A 103 -12.76 -8.79 -10.21
N TYR A 104 -11.59 -9.33 -10.58
CA TYR A 104 -11.36 -10.78 -10.63
C TYR A 104 -11.59 -11.45 -9.26
N VAL A 105 -11.06 -10.87 -8.19
CA VAL A 105 -11.27 -11.36 -6.81
C VAL A 105 -12.76 -11.34 -6.41
N CYS A 106 -13.52 -10.34 -6.85
CA CYS A 106 -14.95 -10.23 -6.57
C CYS A 106 -15.75 -11.27 -7.37
N GLN A 107 -15.56 -11.31 -8.68
CA GLN A 107 -16.42 -12.05 -9.61
C GLN A 107 -16.00 -13.51 -9.79
N VAL A 108 -14.70 -13.76 -9.97
CA VAL A 108 -14.16 -15.10 -10.26
C VAL A 108 -13.91 -15.87 -8.97
N LEU A 109 -13.27 -15.21 -7.99
CA LEU A 109 -13.01 -15.81 -6.67
C LEU A 109 -14.19 -15.70 -5.70
N ARG A 110 -15.31 -15.13 -6.15
CA ARG A 110 -16.62 -15.09 -5.46
C ARG A 110 -16.54 -14.53 -4.05
N THR A 111 -15.92 -13.37 -3.90
CA THR A 111 -15.95 -12.65 -2.62
C THR A 111 -17.38 -12.22 -2.29
N PRO A 112 -17.87 -12.38 -1.04
CA PRO A 112 -19.18 -11.87 -0.66
C PRO A 112 -19.26 -10.34 -0.83
N ALA A 113 -20.36 -9.85 -1.41
CA ALA A 113 -20.64 -8.42 -1.48
C ALA A 113 -20.80 -7.80 -0.08
N ILE A 114 -20.69 -6.48 0.00
CA ILE A 114 -20.95 -5.75 1.24
C ILE A 114 -22.42 -5.97 1.64
N ALA A 115 -22.64 -6.34 2.90
CA ALA A 115 -23.97 -6.44 3.48
C ALA A 115 -24.05 -5.58 4.75
N GLY A 116 -25.23 -4.99 4.99
CA GLY A 116 -25.47 -4.11 6.14
C GLY A 116 -24.98 -2.68 5.94
N GLU A 117 -25.17 -1.84 6.97
CA GLU A 117 -24.86 -0.41 6.94
C GLU A 117 -24.02 0.02 8.15
N GLY A 118 -23.27 1.12 8.00
CA GLY A 118 -22.46 1.70 9.06
C GLY A 118 -21.54 0.69 9.74
N ALA A 119 -21.58 0.64 11.08
CA ALA A 119 -20.79 -0.24 11.94
C ALA A 119 -21.10 -1.74 11.76
N LYS A 120 -22.19 -2.10 11.07
CA LYS A 120 -22.60 -3.49 10.82
C LYS A 120 -22.27 -3.97 9.41
N LYS A 121 -21.41 -3.25 8.67
CA LYS A 121 -20.93 -3.67 7.35
C LYS A 121 -20.11 -4.94 7.47
N GLU A 122 -20.60 -6.02 6.88
CA GLU A 122 -19.93 -7.31 6.73
C GLU A 122 -19.59 -7.57 5.25
N GLY A 123 -18.72 -8.53 4.99
CA GLY A 123 -18.34 -8.89 3.63
C GLY A 123 -17.42 -7.86 2.97
N GLY A 124 -17.39 -7.90 1.64
CA GLY A 124 -16.67 -6.96 0.80
C GLY A 124 -15.16 -7.18 0.76
N VAL A 125 -14.50 -6.22 0.10
CA VAL A 125 -13.07 -6.18 -0.14
C VAL A 125 -12.45 -4.98 0.54
N VAL A 126 -11.31 -5.20 1.19
CA VAL A 126 -10.40 -4.16 1.66
C VAL A 126 -9.11 -4.27 0.85
N LEU A 127 -8.75 -3.20 0.15
CA LEU A 127 -7.46 -3.12 -0.54
C LEU A 127 -6.41 -2.55 0.41
N VAL A 128 -5.33 -3.28 0.65
CA VAL A 128 -4.16 -2.82 1.39
C VAL A 128 -3.02 -2.61 0.40
N THR A 129 -2.53 -1.39 0.30
CA THR A 129 -1.36 -1.08 -0.52
C THR A 129 -0.20 -0.68 0.38
N TRP A 130 0.86 -1.47 0.36
CA TRP A 130 2.02 -1.25 1.19
C TRP A 130 3.06 -0.39 0.49
N SER A 131 3.65 0.56 1.22
CA SER A 131 4.76 1.36 0.73
C SER A 131 4.40 2.11 -0.57
N SER A 132 5.24 2.04 -1.60
CA SER A 132 5.00 2.66 -2.91
C SER A 132 3.79 2.11 -3.66
N GLY A 133 3.25 0.95 -3.28
CA GLY A 133 1.96 0.45 -3.80
C GLY A 133 0.81 1.45 -3.58
N GLY A 134 0.95 2.37 -2.61
CA GLY A 134 0.03 3.47 -2.37
C GLY A 134 -0.23 4.35 -3.60
N ILE A 135 0.71 4.42 -4.56
CA ILE A 135 0.54 5.17 -5.80
C ILE A 135 -0.65 4.62 -6.62
N ALA A 136 -0.79 3.30 -6.72
CA ALA A 136 -1.91 2.67 -7.43
C ALA A 136 -3.24 2.97 -6.74
N ALA A 137 -3.30 2.87 -5.41
CA ALA A 137 -4.49 3.20 -4.62
C ALA A 137 -4.92 4.66 -4.78
N LEU A 138 -3.97 5.59 -4.76
CA LEU A 138 -4.25 7.01 -4.97
C LEU A 138 -4.69 7.28 -6.41
N SER A 139 -4.18 6.55 -7.40
CA SER A 139 -4.69 6.63 -8.78
C SER A 139 -6.14 6.15 -8.89
N ILE A 140 -6.47 5.03 -8.23
CA ILE A 140 -7.84 4.47 -8.20
C ILE A 140 -8.83 5.50 -7.66
N LEU A 141 -8.52 6.19 -6.57
CA LEU A 141 -9.43 7.16 -5.93
C LEU A 141 -9.34 8.58 -6.51
N GLY A 142 -8.19 8.94 -7.10
CA GLY A 142 -7.85 10.31 -7.45
C GLY A 142 -7.94 10.63 -8.95
N ASP A 143 -8.08 9.64 -9.81
CA ASP A 143 -8.27 9.83 -11.25
C ASP A 143 -9.49 9.06 -11.77
N PRO A 144 -10.59 9.76 -12.15
CA PRO A 144 -11.81 9.15 -12.68
C PRO A 144 -11.61 8.25 -13.90
N GLN A 145 -10.55 8.49 -14.69
CA GLN A 145 -10.26 7.68 -15.86
C GLN A 145 -9.64 6.32 -15.51
N THR A 146 -9.19 6.12 -14.26
CA THR A 146 -8.57 4.85 -13.85
C THR A 146 -9.56 3.69 -13.94
N LEU A 147 -10.77 3.88 -13.41
CA LEU A 147 -11.80 2.83 -13.38
C LEU A 147 -12.66 2.85 -14.65
N GLY A 148 -13.12 4.02 -15.09
CA GLY A 148 -14.27 4.10 -15.99
C GLY A 148 -15.54 3.52 -15.34
N ASP A 149 -16.66 3.64 -16.04
CA ASP A 149 -17.98 3.37 -15.45
C ASP A 149 -18.17 1.88 -15.11
N ASP A 150 -17.79 0.97 -16.01
CA ASP A 150 -18.02 -0.47 -15.83
C ASP A 150 -17.25 -1.06 -14.65
N LEU A 151 -15.98 -0.67 -14.49
CA LEU A 151 -15.14 -1.18 -13.39
C LEU A 151 -15.55 -0.54 -12.06
N ALA A 152 -15.94 0.74 -12.07
CA ALA A 152 -16.49 1.39 -10.88
C ALA A 152 -17.79 0.72 -10.44
N ALA A 153 -18.72 0.45 -11.36
CA ALA A 153 -19.96 -0.26 -11.08
C ALA A 153 -19.70 -1.68 -10.54
N THR A 154 -18.71 -2.38 -11.11
CA THR A 154 -18.29 -3.71 -10.66
C THR A 154 -17.77 -3.70 -9.22
N LEU A 155 -16.95 -2.71 -8.85
CA LEU A 155 -16.28 -2.66 -7.54
C LEU A 155 -17.14 -2.02 -6.45
N THR A 156 -18.07 -1.13 -6.78
CA THR A 156 -18.94 -0.42 -5.83
C THR A 156 -19.63 -1.33 -4.80
N PRO A 157 -20.22 -2.49 -5.15
CA PRO A 157 -20.85 -3.37 -4.17
C PRO A 157 -19.87 -4.16 -3.29
N TYR A 158 -18.56 -4.12 -3.55
CA TYR A 158 -17.56 -4.92 -2.85
C TYR A 158 -16.53 -4.09 -2.09
N LEU A 159 -15.94 -3.08 -2.73
CA LEU A 159 -14.82 -2.33 -2.17
C LEU A 159 -15.35 -1.36 -1.11
N ARG A 160 -14.93 -1.56 0.15
CA ARG A 160 -15.41 -0.75 1.30
C ARG A 160 -14.35 0.18 1.87
N LYS A 161 -13.07 -0.19 1.75
CA LYS A 161 -11.95 0.53 2.37
C LYS A 161 -10.67 0.31 1.59
N ILE A 162 -9.88 1.36 1.50
CA ILE A 162 -8.48 1.29 1.06
C ILE A 162 -7.60 1.66 2.26
N ILE A 163 -6.61 0.81 2.52
CA ILE A 163 -5.59 1.02 3.55
C ILE A 163 -4.28 1.32 2.85
N LEU A 164 -3.77 2.54 3.00
CA LEU A 164 -2.40 2.88 2.67
C LEU A 164 -1.53 2.43 3.84
N TYR A 165 -0.84 1.30 3.68
CA TYR A 165 -0.02 0.68 4.72
C TYR A 165 1.42 1.16 4.60
N ASP A 166 1.81 1.96 5.59
CA ASP A 166 3.11 2.61 5.76
C ASP A 166 3.59 3.34 4.49
N PRO A 167 2.75 4.22 3.91
CA PRO A 167 3.05 4.87 2.64
C PRO A 167 4.18 5.90 2.80
N PRO A 168 5.23 5.87 1.95
CA PRO A 168 6.23 6.93 1.92
C PRO A 168 5.61 8.23 1.41
N SER A 169 6.13 9.39 1.84
CA SER A 169 5.67 10.70 1.35
C SER A 169 5.71 10.83 -0.18
N ARG A 170 6.64 10.10 -0.83
CA ARG A 170 6.73 10.01 -2.30
C ARG A 170 5.47 9.48 -2.95
N ALA A 171 4.73 8.58 -2.31
CA ALA A 171 3.48 8.05 -2.86
C ALA A 171 2.44 9.17 -3.08
N TYR A 172 2.47 10.21 -2.24
CA TYR A 172 1.66 11.42 -2.37
C TYR A 172 2.28 12.48 -3.28
N GLY A 173 3.48 12.24 -3.82
CA GLY A 173 4.23 13.21 -4.62
C GLY A 173 4.95 14.28 -3.80
N PHE A 174 5.28 14.01 -2.54
CA PHE A 174 6.03 14.93 -1.69
C PHE A 174 7.38 14.34 -1.28
N MET A 175 8.43 15.14 -1.36
CA MET A 175 9.76 14.81 -0.84
C MET A 175 10.19 15.89 0.13
N LEU A 176 10.76 15.46 1.26
CA LEU A 176 11.38 16.36 2.20
C LEU A 176 12.80 16.69 1.70
N ASP A 177 13.07 17.98 1.48
CA ASP A 177 14.40 18.48 1.17
C ASP A 177 15.06 19.03 2.44
N ALA A 178 15.56 18.12 3.28
CA ALA A 178 16.20 18.47 4.55
C ALA A 178 17.44 17.61 4.84
N GLY A 179 18.17 17.22 3.79
CA GLY A 179 19.44 16.48 3.91
C GLY A 179 19.28 15.00 4.32
N PHE A 180 18.07 14.46 4.29
CA PHE A 180 17.85 13.04 4.56
C PHE A 180 18.33 12.17 3.39
N ALA A 181 19.11 11.15 3.69
CA ALA A 181 19.55 10.18 2.69
C ALA A 181 18.37 9.30 2.21
N PHE A 182 18.32 9.07 0.90
CA PHE A 182 17.44 8.09 0.27
C PHE A 182 18.25 7.25 -0.72
N PRO A 183 18.54 5.97 -0.41
CA PRO A 183 19.57 5.21 -1.13
C PRO A 183 19.39 5.10 -2.65
N LEU A 184 18.14 5.07 -3.15
CA LEU A 184 17.89 4.92 -4.58
C LEU A 184 18.32 6.14 -5.42
N VAL A 185 18.34 7.33 -4.83
CA VAL A 185 18.73 8.57 -5.54
C VAL A 185 20.04 9.16 -5.05
N ASP A 186 20.66 8.55 -4.04
CA ASP A 186 21.95 8.97 -3.51
C ASP A 186 23.04 8.79 -4.59
N PRO A 187 23.73 9.86 -5.01
CA PRO A 187 24.80 9.78 -6.00
C PRO A 187 26.09 9.16 -5.45
N SER A 188 26.26 9.08 -4.12
CA SER A 188 27.44 8.47 -3.49
C SER A 188 27.38 6.94 -3.46
N ILE A 189 26.20 6.35 -3.69
CA ILE A 189 26.01 4.90 -3.74
C ILE A 189 26.13 4.44 -5.21
N PRO A 190 27.08 3.54 -5.52
CA PRO A 190 27.21 2.98 -6.87
C PRO A 190 25.91 2.34 -7.36
N PRO A 191 25.52 2.49 -8.64
CA PRO A 191 24.24 2.01 -9.17
C PRO A 191 23.91 0.56 -8.82
N GLU A 192 24.90 -0.34 -8.90
CA GLU A 192 24.78 -1.76 -8.60
C GLU A 192 24.53 -2.07 -7.13
N LYS A 193 24.86 -1.13 -6.22
CA LYS A 193 24.63 -1.27 -4.76
C LYS A 193 23.35 -0.62 -4.28
N LYS A 194 22.68 0.18 -5.10
CA LYS A 194 21.48 0.95 -4.70
C LYS A 194 20.33 0.07 -4.25
N ALA A 195 20.11 -1.06 -4.93
CA ALA A 195 19.05 -2.00 -4.56
C ALA A 195 19.29 -2.55 -3.15
N ASP A 196 20.48 -3.10 -2.88
CA ASP A 196 20.78 -3.66 -1.56
C ASP A 196 20.79 -2.59 -0.45
N ALA A 197 21.35 -1.41 -0.71
CA ALA A 197 21.32 -0.29 0.23
C ALA A 197 19.88 0.17 0.54
N PHE A 198 18.99 0.16 -0.46
CA PHE A 198 17.57 0.43 -0.26
C PHE A 198 16.91 -0.65 0.60
N LEU A 199 17.20 -1.93 0.38
CA LEU A 199 16.62 -3.02 1.19
C LEU A 199 17.04 -2.93 2.66
N ASP A 200 18.32 -2.61 2.92
CA ASP A 200 18.82 -2.36 4.28
C ASP A 200 18.11 -1.19 4.93
N TRP A 201 18.06 -0.06 4.23
CA TRP A 201 17.40 1.15 4.72
C TRP A 201 15.91 0.92 4.99
N ALA A 202 15.18 0.38 4.01
CA ALA A 202 13.73 0.21 4.09
C ALA A 202 13.32 -0.74 5.22
N SER A 203 14.16 -1.74 5.54
CA SER A 203 13.88 -2.75 6.56
C SER A 203 14.54 -2.48 7.91
N ALA A 204 15.23 -1.36 8.05
CA ALA A 204 15.83 -0.95 9.32
C ALA A 204 14.76 -0.52 10.35
N TYR A 205 15.13 -0.61 11.62
CA TYR A 205 14.32 -0.11 12.74
C TYR A 205 14.84 1.26 13.14
N HIS A 206 13.93 2.19 13.41
CA HIS A 206 14.27 3.53 13.88
C HIS A 206 13.61 3.80 15.24
N THR A 207 14.15 4.72 16.02
CA THR A 207 13.45 5.24 17.19
C THR A 207 12.17 5.98 16.75
N ALA A 208 11.11 5.82 17.53
CA ALA A 208 9.85 6.51 17.30
C ALA A 208 9.92 7.98 17.70
N ILE A 209 9.17 8.83 16.99
CA ILE A 209 8.92 10.21 17.45
C ILE A 209 8.06 10.14 18.72
N PRO A 210 8.44 10.81 19.82
CA PRO A 210 7.66 10.79 21.06
C PRO A 210 6.23 11.29 20.90
N ASP A 211 5.32 10.75 21.70
CA ASP A 211 3.92 11.19 21.71
C ASP A 211 3.82 12.70 22.01
N GLY A 212 2.98 13.40 21.23
CA GLY A 212 2.78 14.85 21.36
C GLY A 212 3.82 15.71 20.65
N VAL A 213 4.89 15.14 20.09
CA VAL A 213 5.87 15.88 19.28
C VAL A 213 5.37 15.96 17.84
N ALA A 214 5.31 17.17 17.29
CA ALA A 214 4.95 17.38 15.90
C ALA A 214 5.99 16.77 14.95
N ILE A 215 5.53 16.17 13.85
CA ILE A 215 6.41 15.67 12.79
C ILE A 215 6.93 16.86 11.98
N THR A 216 8.16 17.28 12.28
CA THR A 216 8.92 18.30 11.55
C THR A 216 10.26 17.73 11.08
N PRO A 217 10.97 18.38 10.15
CA PRO A 217 12.31 17.95 9.75
C PRO A 217 13.28 17.86 10.94
N GLU A 218 13.23 18.81 11.86
CA GLU A 218 14.07 18.83 13.06
C GLU A 218 13.73 17.68 14.01
N ALA A 219 12.43 17.38 14.17
CA ALA A 219 11.99 16.25 14.97
C ALA A 219 12.44 14.91 14.37
N LEU A 220 12.38 14.76 13.05
CA LEU A 220 12.90 13.58 12.35
C LEU A 220 14.41 13.43 12.54
N LEU A 221 15.19 14.50 12.35
CA LEU A 221 16.65 14.48 12.57
C LEU A 221 17.02 14.14 14.01
N LYS A 222 16.22 14.61 14.97
CA LYS A 222 16.49 14.40 16.40
C LYS A 222 16.05 13.02 16.90
N TYR A 223 14.90 12.53 16.43
CA TYR A 223 14.22 11.38 17.04
C TYR A 223 14.06 10.17 16.14
N ASN A 224 14.19 10.25 14.81
CA ASN A 224 14.08 9.08 13.92
C ASN A 224 15.47 8.53 13.59
N ILE A 225 16.12 7.93 14.59
CA ILE A 225 17.49 7.45 14.51
C ILE A 225 17.48 5.94 14.28
N ALA A 226 18.28 5.46 13.34
CA ALA A 226 18.43 4.03 13.10
C ALA A 226 18.94 3.31 14.36
N LEU A 227 18.22 2.27 14.77
CA LEU A 227 18.57 1.43 15.90
C LEU A 227 19.67 0.44 15.50
N PRO A 228 20.54 0.02 16.43
CA PRO A 228 21.57 -1.01 16.19
C PRO A 228 20.95 -2.41 16.17
N ARG A 229 19.95 -2.62 15.30
CA ARG A 229 19.23 -3.88 15.10
C ARG A 229 19.39 -4.31 13.65
N THR A 230 19.58 -5.61 13.43
CA THR A 230 19.61 -6.19 12.08
C THR A 230 18.31 -5.85 11.34
N PRO A 231 18.37 -5.24 10.13
CA PRO A 231 17.19 -4.96 9.32
C PRO A 231 16.39 -6.24 9.02
N THR A 232 15.06 -6.16 8.98
CA THR A 232 14.18 -7.34 8.82
C THR A 232 14.61 -8.21 7.66
N LEU A 233 14.86 -7.62 6.48
CA LEU A 233 15.22 -8.37 5.28
C LEU A 233 16.56 -9.12 5.41
N ARG A 234 17.45 -8.70 6.32
CA ARG A 234 18.73 -9.37 6.58
C ARG A 234 18.63 -10.50 7.61
N THR A 235 17.45 -10.72 8.18
CA THR A 235 17.16 -11.87 9.04
C THR A 235 16.55 -13.06 8.28
N LEU A 236 16.19 -12.87 7.01
CA LEU A 236 15.59 -13.89 6.17
C LEU A 236 16.61 -14.99 5.85
N ALA A 237 16.12 -16.23 5.73
CA ALA A 237 16.87 -17.28 5.05
C ALA A 237 17.16 -16.85 3.60
N PRO A 238 18.28 -17.26 3.01
CA PRO A 238 18.64 -16.87 1.63
C PRO A 238 17.53 -17.14 0.62
N GLU A 239 16.83 -18.26 0.74
CA GLU A 239 15.76 -18.68 -0.15
C GLU A 239 14.51 -17.80 0.00
N ASP A 240 14.19 -17.39 1.24
CA ASP A 240 13.12 -16.44 1.51
C ASP A 240 13.46 -15.06 0.91
N LEU A 241 14.70 -14.60 1.07
CA LEU A 241 15.14 -13.33 0.51
C LEU A 241 15.09 -13.36 -1.02
N GLU A 242 15.57 -14.42 -1.66
CA GLU A 242 15.53 -14.59 -3.11
C GLU A 242 14.10 -14.61 -3.65
N ARG A 243 13.17 -15.22 -2.92
CA ARG A 243 11.76 -15.27 -3.31
C ARG A 243 11.04 -13.94 -3.14
N THR A 244 11.41 -13.16 -2.13
CA THR A 244 10.76 -11.89 -1.78
C THR A 244 11.27 -10.70 -2.60
N ILE A 245 12.51 -10.73 -3.09
CA ILE A 245 13.13 -9.61 -3.79
C ILE A 245 13.21 -9.87 -5.30
N ASP A 246 12.70 -8.92 -6.09
CA ASP A 246 12.85 -8.91 -7.55
C ASP A 246 13.78 -7.75 -7.96
N ARG A 247 15.10 -8.00 -7.92
CA ARG A 247 16.12 -6.97 -8.22
C ARG A 247 16.04 -6.44 -9.65
N THR A 248 15.59 -7.26 -10.59
CA THR A 248 15.51 -6.91 -12.01
C THR A 248 14.55 -5.77 -12.30
N VAL A 249 13.55 -5.55 -11.43
CA VAL A 249 12.59 -4.44 -11.60
C VAL A 249 13.17 -3.08 -11.25
N ALA A 250 14.33 -3.02 -10.56
CA ALA A 250 14.98 -1.79 -10.11
C ALA A 250 15.23 -0.79 -11.24
N THR A 251 15.64 -1.30 -12.41
CA THR A 251 15.94 -0.51 -13.61
C THR A 251 14.80 -0.55 -14.63
N ARG A 252 13.62 -1.03 -14.23
CA ARG A 252 12.43 -1.22 -15.08
C ARG A 252 11.22 -0.57 -14.42
N SER A 253 10.22 -1.35 -14.05
CA SER A 253 8.94 -0.87 -13.51
C SER A 253 9.06 -0.04 -12.23
N VAL A 254 10.13 -0.18 -11.42
CA VAL A 254 10.36 0.67 -10.24
C VAL A 254 10.47 2.16 -10.60
N ALA A 255 10.86 2.48 -11.83
CA ALA A 255 10.91 3.86 -12.33
C ALA A 255 9.55 4.59 -12.28
N ILE A 256 8.43 3.86 -12.16
CA ILE A 256 7.10 4.48 -11.95
C ILE A 256 7.05 5.33 -10.68
N SER A 257 7.85 4.97 -9.66
CA SER A 257 8.02 5.76 -8.43
C SER A 257 8.82 7.06 -8.67
N GLY A 258 9.46 7.19 -9.83
CA GLY A 258 10.18 8.38 -10.29
C GLY A 258 9.38 9.31 -11.21
N THR A 259 8.14 8.95 -11.57
CA THR A 259 7.24 9.84 -12.34
C THR A 259 7.03 11.19 -11.67
N ASP A 260 6.65 12.19 -12.46
CA ASP A 260 6.48 13.58 -12.05
C ASP A 260 5.59 13.67 -10.80
N ALA A 261 6.12 14.34 -9.78
CA ALA A 261 5.47 14.46 -8.49
C ALA A 261 4.06 15.08 -8.59
N ARG A 262 3.82 15.97 -9.57
CA ARG A 262 2.53 16.64 -9.78
C ARG A 262 1.40 15.66 -10.10
N ILE A 263 1.71 14.53 -10.73
CA ILE A 263 0.73 13.45 -11.02
C ILE A 263 0.23 12.89 -9.68
N ARG A 264 1.15 12.47 -8.82
CA ARG A 264 0.82 11.89 -7.51
C ARG A 264 0.19 12.91 -6.56
N GLN A 265 0.62 14.17 -6.60
CA GLN A 265 0.00 15.25 -5.83
C GLN A 265 -1.46 15.47 -6.27
N ARG A 266 -1.75 15.44 -7.58
CA ARG A 266 -3.10 15.56 -8.11
C ARG A 266 -3.98 14.39 -7.67
N HIS A 267 -3.47 13.15 -7.81
CA HIS A 267 -4.18 11.95 -7.36
C HIS A 267 -4.44 11.99 -5.85
N ALA A 268 -3.44 12.34 -5.05
CA ALA A 268 -3.56 12.48 -3.60
C ALA A 268 -4.61 13.53 -3.23
N ARG A 269 -4.51 14.77 -3.72
CA ARG A 269 -5.51 15.80 -3.39
C ARG A 269 -6.92 15.39 -3.74
N ARG A 270 -7.15 14.85 -4.95
CA ARG A 270 -8.50 14.42 -5.37
C ARG A 270 -9.01 13.23 -4.56
N ALA A 271 -8.16 12.25 -4.28
CA ALA A 271 -8.53 11.10 -3.45
C ALA A 271 -9.05 11.53 -2.06
N PHE A 272 -8.56 12.64 -1.50
CA PHE A 272 -8.94 13.13 -0.18
C PHE A 272 -10.06 14.18 -0.22
N LEU A 273 -10.03 15.08 -1.20
CA LEU A 273 -10.85 16.30 -1.22
C LEU A 273 -12.02 16.24 -2.20
N ASP A 274 -12.10 15.19 -3.03
CA ASP A 274 -13.11 15.03 -4.08
C ASP A 274 -13.65 13.59 -4.08
N ALA A 275 -14.29 13.19 -2.97
CA ALA A 275 -14.76 11.82 -2.77
C ALA A 275 -15.79 11.40 -3.82
N ASP A 276 -16.62 12.33 -4.29
CA ASP A 276 -17.70 12.08 -5.23
C ASP A 276 -17.21 11.79 -6.64
N ALA A 277 -15.95 12.10 -6.96
CA ALA A 277 -15.37 11.82 -8.26
C ALA A 277 -15.20 10.32 -8.54
N VAL A 278 -14.85 9.52 -7.52
CA VAL A 278 -14.61 8.08 -7.67
C VAL A 278 -14.92 7.33 -6.38
N LEU A 279 -15.79 6.32 -6.45
CA LEU A 279 -16.10 5.42 -5.32
C LEU A 279 -16.40 6.20 -4.01
N PRO A 280 -17.50 6.98 -3.97
CA PRO A 280 -17.80 7.93 -2.89
C PRO A 280 -17.88 7.33 -1.48
N ASP A 281 -18.18 6.04 -1.37
CA ASP A 281 -18.43 5.35 -0.10
C ASP A 281 -17.24 4.50 0.38
N VAL A 282 -16.10 4.59 -0.31
CA VAL A 282 -14.86 3.92 0.08
C VAL A 282 -14.08 4.78 1.08
N ASP A 283 -13.91 4.23 2.28
CA ASP A 283 -13.11 4.87 3.33
C ASP A 283 -11.61 4.74 3.04
N LEU A 284 -10.83 5.72 3.49
CA LEU A 284 -9.37 5.69 3.46
C LEU A 284 -8.80 5.56 4.88
N LEU A 285 -7.85 4.66 5.06
CA LEU A 285 -7.06 4.54 6.29
C LEU A 285 -5.58 4.62 5.94
N VAL A 286 -4.83 5.48 6.62
CA VAL A 286 -3.37 5.37 6.66
C VAL A 286 -2.99 4.57 7.90
N LEU A 287 -2.41 3.39 7.70
CA LEU A 287 -1.86 2.55 8.75
C LEU A 287 -0.34 2.72 8.74
N TRP A 288 0.28 3.30 9.75
CA TRP A 288 1.71 3.61 9.73
C TRP A 288 2.46 3.00 10.91
N CYS A 289 3.74 2.72 10.72
CA CYS A 289 4.61 2.05 11.68
C CYS A 289 5.58 3.07 12.31
N ASP A 290 5.65 3.15 13.65
CA ASP A 290 6.37 4.25 14.31
C ASP A 290 7.88 4.07 14.44
N GLN A 291 8.40 2.88 14.14
CA GLN A 291 9.84 2.60 14.01
C GLN A 291 10.28 2.48 12.53
N SER A 292 9.46 2.96 11.60
CA SER A 292 9.82 3.00 10.18
C SER A 292 10.77 4.13 9.82
N VAL A 293 11.28 4.06 8.59
CA VAL A 293 12.17 5.07 7.99
C VAL A 293 11.49 6.43 7.89
N TRP A 294 12.31 7.49 8.01
CA TRP A 294 11.87 8.90 7.97
C TRP A 294 10.86 9.21 6.86
N LEU A 295 11.00 8.58 5.68
CA LEU A 295 10.16 8.86 4.51
C LEU A 295 8.69 8.45 4.73
N THR A 296 8.45 7.40 5.50
CA THR A 296 7.09 6.92 5.86
C THR A 296 6.49 7.77 6.98
N ILE A 297 7.30 8.15 7.97
CA ILE A 297 6.90 9.07 9.04
C ILE A 297 6.55 10.45 8.46
N TRP A 298 7.31 10.95 7.49
CA TRP A 298 6.97 12.16 6.76
C TRP A 298 5.70 12.01 5.91
N GLY A 299 5.41 10.79 5.42
CA GLY A 299 4.16 10.44 4.77
C GLY A 299 2.94 10.71 5.66
N VAL A 300 3.05 10.47 6.97
CA VAL A 300 2.01 10.80 7.96
C VAL A 300 1.77 12.30 8.03
N LYS A 301 2.84 13.11 8.07
CA LYS A 301 2.71 14.58 8.05
C LYS A 301 2.01 15.09 6.78
N VAL A 302 2.34 14.49 5.63
CA VAL A 302 1.69 14.83 4.36
C VAL A 302 0.21 14.44 4.38
N PHE A 303 -0.12 13.26 4.92
CA PHE A 303 -1.50 12.86 5.14
C PHE A 303 -2.25 13.86 6.03
N ASP A 304 -1.69 14.25 7.17
CA ASP A 304 -2.35 15.18 8.10
C ASP A 304 -2.63 16.53 7.45
N ASN A 305 -1.69 17.02 6.62
CA ASN A 305 -1.89 18.24 5.85
C ASN A 305 -3.05 18.08 4.85
N LEU A 306 -3.04 17.04 4.01
CA LEU A 306 -4.10 16.76 3.04
C LEU A 306 -5.47 16.54 3.72
N ALA A 307 -5.48 15.83 4.85
CA ALA A 307 -6.67 15.58 5.65
C ALA A 307 -7.15 16.83 6.39
N SER A 308 -6.36 17.91 6.47
CA SER A 308 -6.74 19.19 7.06
C SER A 308 -7.08 20.26 6.00
N GLU A 309 -6.76 20.03 4.72
CA GLU A 309 -7.11 20.95 3.62
C GLU A 309 -8.64 21.14 3.52
N GLU A 310 -9.07 22.37 3.24
CA GLU A 310 -10.47 22.69 2.97
C GLU A 310 -10.90 22.11 1.62
N VAL A 311 -12.16 21.70 1.53
CA VAL A 311 -12.74 21.22 0.28
C VAL A 311 -13.37 22.38 -0.50
N GLU A 312 -13.25 22.35 -1.83
CA GLU A 312 -13.92 23.33 -2.68
C GLU A 312 -15.45 23.25 -2.49
N PRO A 313 -16.19 24.38 -2.61
CA PRO A 313 -17.65 24.38 -2.54
C PRO A 313 -18.26 23.35 -3.49
N GLY A 314 -19.16 22.51 -2.97
CA GLY A 314 -19.83 21.46 -3.75
C GLY A 314 -19.08 20.12 -3.83
N LYS A 315 -17.87 20.02 -3.28
CA LYS A 315 -17.15 18.74 -3.15
C LYS A 315 -17.27 18.16 -1.76
N ARG A 316 -17.29 16.83 -1.67
CA ARG A 316 -17.27 16.10 -0.40
C ARG A 316 -15.87 15.57 -0.09
N LYS A 317 -15.44 15.78 1.16
CA LYS A 317 -14.20 15.21 1.68
C LYS A 317 -14.35 13.71 1.88
N ARG A 318 -13.33 12.93 1.51
CA ARG A 318 -13.30 11.49 1.78
C ARG A 318 -13.14 11.25 3.27
N ARG A 319 -13.83 10.24 3.79
CA ARG A 319 -13.60 9.77 5.15
C ARG A 319 -12.22 9.14 5.22
N ALA A 320 -11.28 9.87 5.82
CA ALA A 320 -9.90 9.47 6.01
C ALA A 320 -9.59 9.36 7.51
N SER A 321 -8.81 8.36 7.89
CA SER A 321 -8.35 8.17 9.28
C SER A 321 -6.91 7.71 9.32
N LEU A 322 -6.28 7.84 10.48
CA LEU A 322 -4.89 7.48 10.73
C LEU A 322 -4.82 6.49 11.88
N LEU A 323 -4.08 5.40 11.72
CA LEU A 323 -3.80 4.44 12.77
C LEU A 323 -2.31 4.15 12.84
N ARG A 324 -1.75 4.26 14.05
CA ARG A 324 -0.34 3.95 14.33
C ARG A 324 -0.19 2.53 14.84
N VAL A 325 0.74 1.79 14.26
CA VAL A 325 1.29 0.53 14.79
C VAL A 325 2.54 0.87 15.61
N ARG A 326 2.45 0.64 16.92
CA ARG A 326 3.56 0.91 17.85
C ARG A 326 4.62 -0.19 17.77
N ASP A 327 5.87 0.19 18.01
CA ASP A 327 7.02 -0.72 18.09
C ASP A 327 7.19 -1.58 16.83
N ALA A 328 6.93 -0.98 15.68
CA ALA A 328 6.89 -1.66 14.39
C ALA A 328 7.68 -0.87 13.36
N ASN A 329 8.52 -1.55 12.58
CA ASN A 329 9.13 -0.98 11.38
C ASN A 329 8.23 -1.24 10.15
N HIS A 330 8.79 -0.97 8.96
CA HIS A 330 8.12 -1.11 7.68
C HIS A 330 7.70 -2.55 7.34
N PHE A 331 8.18 -3.55 8.09
CA PHE A 331 8.05 -4.99 7.81
C PHE A 331 7.40 -5.77 8.96
N VAL A 332 6.62 -5.12 9.83
CA VAL A 332 5.91 -5.82 10.93
C VAL A 332 5.01 -6.98 10.45
N HIS A 333 4.52 -6.94 9.21
CA HIS A 333 3.79 -8.05 8.58
C HIS A 333 4.64 -9.32 8.40
N TRP A 334 5.96 -9.19 8.34
CA TRP A 334 6.92 -10.29 8.32
C TRP A 334 7.37 -10.69 9.73
N ASP A 335 7.66 -9.71 10.58
CA ASP A 335 8.21 -9.92 11.93
C ASP A 335 7.18 -10.47 12.91
N GLU A 336 5.96 -9.95 12.86
CA GLU A 336 4.86 -10.25 13.78
C GLU A 336 3.57 -10.54 12.99
N PRO A 337 3.55 -11.58 12.13
CA PRO A 337 2.47 -11.80 11.16
C PRO A 337 1.09 -11.98 11.80
N GLU A 338 0.96 -12.77 12.88
CA GLU A 338 -0.34 -12.97 13.54
C GLU A 338 -0.85 -11.68 14.17
N ARG A 339 0.04 -10.84 14.73
CA ARG A 339 -0.32 -9.53 15.29
C ARG A 339 -0.91 -8.63 14.20
N MET A 340 -0.29 -8.60 13.02
CA MET A 340 -0.81 -7.82 11.89
C MET A 340 -2.14 -8.36 11.38
N VAL A 341 -2.33 -9.68 11.30
CA VAL A 341 -3.62 -10.27 10.92
C VAL A 341 -4.73 -9.89 11.91
N ARG A 342 -4.47 -9.96 13.22
CA ARG A 342 -5.42 -9.52 14.26
C ARG A 342 -5.80 -8.05 14.08
N LEU A 343 -4.80 -7.20 13.85
CA LEU A 343 -5.03 -5.78 13.61
C LEU A 343 -5.91 -5.53 12.38
N PHE A 344 -5.65 -6.23 11.27
CA PHE A 344 -6.51 -6.12 10.08
C PHE A 344 -7.93 -6.63 10.34
N ALA A 345 -8.09 -7.69 11.14
CA ALA A 345 -9.42 -8.19 11.52
C ALA A 345 -10.21 -7.16 12.34
N GLU A 346 -9.56 -6.49 13.29
CA GLU A 346 -10.15 -5.38 14.06
C GLU A 346 -10.53 -4.20 13.16
N ILE A 347 -9.64 -3.79 12.24
CA ILE A 347 -9.89 -2.70 11.27
C ILE A 347 -11.07 -3.03 10.35
N CYS A 348 -11.23 -4.29 9.95
CA CYS A 348 -12.32 -4.74 9.07
C CYS A 348 -13.66 -4.87 9.81
N SER A 349 -13.61 -5.18 11.10
CA SER A 349 -14.80 -5.31 11.95
C SER A 349 -15.35 -3.95 12.41
N ASN A 350 -14.49 -2.94 12.60
CA ASN A 350 -14.88 -1.62 13.08
C ASN A 350 -15.07 -0.63 11.90
N SER A 351 -16.32 -0.34 11.52
CA SER A 351 -16.62 0.64 10.45
C SER A 351 -16.65 2.10 10.90
N SER A 352 -16.37 2.42 12.16
CA SER A 352 -16.53 3.78 12.69
C SER A 352 -15.49 4.10 13.76
N SER A 353 -14.81 5.24 13.59
CA SER A 353 -13.95 5.94 14.56
C SER A 353 -12.78 5.15 15.16
N ALA A 354 -11.60 5.27 14.56
CA ALA A 354 -10.36 5.09 15.31
C ALA A 354 -9.56 6.40 15.25
N THR A 355 -9.84 7.30 16.20
CA THR A 355 -8.84 8.20 16.78
C THR A 355 -8.24 7.54 18.04
N THR A 356 -8.31 6.21 18.12
CA THR A 356 -7.92 5.46 19.31
C THR A 356 -6.55 4.86 19.07
N THR A 357 -5.61 5.26 19.91
CA THR A 357 -4.27 4.71 20.03
C THR A 357 -4.37 3.29 20.60
N THR A 358 -4.76 2.30 19.80
CA THR A 358 -4.70 0.89 20.24
C THR A 358 -3.25 0.41 20.18
N GLY A 359 -2.54 0.63 21.28
CA GLY A 359 -1.27 -0.04 21.56
C GLY A 359 -1.54 -1.50 21.89
N LEU A 360 -1.49 -2.37 20.88
CA LEU A 360 -1.22 -3.80 21.10
C LEU A 360 0.27 -3.91 21.46
N ALA A 361 0.55 -3.82 22.77
CA ALA A 361 1.87 -4.10 23.33
C ALA A 361 2.19 -5.59 23.18
N ARG A 362 3.46 -5.92 22.95
CA ARG A 362 3.95 -7.30 22.93
C ARG A 362 3.58 -7.99 24.24
N SER A 363 2.75 -9.03 24.18
CA SER A 363 2.63 -9.98 25.28
C SER A 363 3.98 -10.69 25.39
N GLY A 364 4.73 -10.41 26.45
CA GLY A 364 6.03 -11.02 26.70
C GLY A 364 5.93 -12.53 26.81
N MET A 365 6.82 -13.22 26.09
CA MET A 365 7.44 -14.47 26.52
C MET A 365 8.93 -14.22 26.64
#